data_AF-A0A4U2Z8W1-F1
#
_entry.id   AF-A0A4U2Z8W1-F1
#
_cell.length_a   1.000
_cell.length_b   1.000
_cell.length_c   1.000
_cell.angle_alpha   90.00
_cell.angle_beta   90.00
_cell.angle_gamma   90.00
#
_symmetry.space_group_name_H-M   'P 1'
#
loop_
_entity.id
_entity.type
_entity.pdbx_description
1 polymer ?
#
loop_
_entity_poly.entity_id
_entity_poly.type
_entity_poly.pdbx_seq_one_letter_code
_entity_poly.pdbx_strand_id
1 'polypeptide(L)'
;MRYERIKTLFGDDFSKLQNAKVLLLGVGGVGGHCLDCLSRSGVEHITIVDFDAYDKSNQNRQMWSELHEGEVKVEALKKHYPHIEVINAKIDEQWVWDFDFEPYNVVLDAIDDTKAKLALAQKCYKKLISSFGSAKRVDPTKVHVDDIWKSHGDRFGSKIRYELKKRGFKKKYRVIFSTEHAKVKEKGSFSAVTGTFGLVMCAEAVKKIVSK
;
A
#
# COMPACT_ATOMS: atom_id res chain seq x y z
N MET A 1 -5.97 -26.08 9.62
CA MET A 1 -4.64 -25.40 9.54
C MET A 1 -4.80 -23.90 9.24
N ARG A 2 -3.81 -23.04 9.54
CA ARG A 2 -3.90 -21.55 9.44
C ARG A 2 -4.48 -21.02 8.12
N TYR A 3 -4.09 -21.60 6.98
CA TYR A 3 -4.48 -21.13 5.64
C TYR A 3 -5.52 -22.01 4.92
N GLU A 4 -6.18 -22.92 5.63
CA GLU A 4 -7.03 -23.93 5.00
C GLU A 4 -8.15 -23.33 4.14
N ARG A 5 -8.90 -22.36 4.67
CA ARG A 5 -10.01 -21.72 3.95
C ARG A 5 -9.55 -20.96 2.71
N ILE A 6 -8.42 -20.25 2.80
CA ILE A 6 -7.92 -19.48 1.66
C ILE A 6 -7.28 -20.39 0.61
N LYS A 7 -6.62 -21.47 1.03
CA LYS A 7 -6.14 -22.52 0.13
C LYS A 7 -7.30 -23.16 -0.65
N THR A 8 -8.45 -23.40 -0.02
CA THR A 8 -9.65 -23.87 -0.73
C THR A 8 -10.14 -22.88 -1.77
N LEU A 9 -10.07 -21.56 -1.50
CA LEU A 9 -10.51 -20.53 -2.45
C LEU A 9 -9.59 -20.42 -3.68
N PHE A 10 -8.27 -20.56 -3.51
CA PHE A 10 -7.30 -20.38 -4.60
C PHE A 10 -6.79 -21.69 -5.22
N GLY A 11 -7.06 -22.84 -4.61
CA GLY A 11 -6.60 -24.14 -5.12
C GLY A 11 -5.09 -24.16 -5.35
N ASP A 12 -4.67 -24.54 -6.55
CA ASP A 12 -3.26 -24.66 -6.93
C ASP A 12 -2.54 -23.29 -6.97
N ASP A 13 -3.26 -22.20 -7.24
CA ASP A 13 -2.71 -20.84 -7.24
C ASP A 13 -2.28 -20.36 -5.85
N PHE A 14 -2.70 -21.05 -4.78
CA PHE A 14 -2.23 -20.73 -3.42
C PHE A 14 -0.70 -20.82 -3.31
N SER A 15 -0.08 -21.77 -4.03
CA SER A 15 1.38 -21.89 -4.08
C SER A 15 2.08 -20.66 -4.69
N LYS A 16 1.43 -19.97 -5.64
CA LYS A 16 1.94 -18.72 -6.22
C LYS A 16 1.98 -17.60 -5.18
N LEU A 17 0.98 -17.54 -4.29
CA LEU A 17 0.95 -16.57 -3.19
C LEU A 17 2.10 -16.77 -2.21
N GLN A 18 2.38 -18.03 -1.87
CA GLN A 18 3.43 -18.38 -0.92
C GLN A 18 4.82 -18.03 -1.48
N ASN A 19 5.04 -18.27 -2.77
CA ASN A 19 6.32 -18.00 -3.44
C ASN A 19 6.51 -16.53 -3.88
N ALA A 20 5.46 -15.70 -3.84
CA ALA A 20 5.54 -14.32 -4.31
C ALA A 20 6.27 -13.41 -3.32
N LYS A 21 7.20 -12.62 -3.82
CA LYS A 21 7.89 -11.54 -3.10
C LYS A 21 7.13 -10.22 -3.27
N VAL A 22 6.66 -9.67 -2.16
CA VAL A 22 5.88 -8.43 -2.11
C VAL A 22 6.67 -7.36 -1.35
N LEU A 23 6.86 -6.20 -1.99
CA LEU A 23 7.39 -5.01 -1.33
C LEU A 23 6.24 -4.08 -0.96
N LEU A 24 6.13 -3.71 0.31
CA LEU A 24 5.13 -2.75 0.82
C LEU A 24 5.82 -1.49 1.34
N LEU A 25 5.57 -0.38 0.65
CA LEU A 25 6.14 0.93 0.92
C LEU A 25 5.15 1.76 1.73
N GLY A 26 5.51 2.05 2.98
CA GLY A 26 4.67 2.72 3.98
C GLY A 26 3.74 1.74 4.70
N VAL A 27 3.74 1.77 6.04
CA VAL A 27 2.90 0.92 6.91
C VAL A 27 1.99 1.74 7.84
N GLY A 28 1.56 2.92 7.36
CA GLY A 28 0.56 3.74 8.03
C GLY A 28 -0.86 3.15 7.94
N GLY A 29 -1.88 4.02 7.97
CA GLY A 29 -3.29 3.60 8.03
C GLY A 29 -3.83 2.85 6.80
N VAL A 30 -3.06 2.76 5.72
CA VAL A 30 -3.36 1.92 4.55
C VAL A 30 -2.47 0.68 4.57
N GLY A 31 -1.15 0.89 4.62
CA GLY A 31 -0.17 -0.18 4.57
C GLY A 31 -0.26 -1.18 5.71
N GLY A 32 -0.52 -0.74 6.96
CA GLY A 32 -0.66 -1.65 8.10
C GLY A 32 -1.81 -2.65 7.93
N HIS A 33 -2.96 -2.19 7.43
CA HIS A 33 -4.08 -3.08 7.10
C HIS A 33 -3.79 -3.99 5.89
N CYS A 34 -3.05 -3.48 4.89
CA CYS A 34 -2.60 -4.29 3.77
C CYS A 34 -1.66 -5.42 4.23
N LEU A 35 -0.71 -5.12 5.12
CA LEU A 35 0.23 -6.07 5.69
C LEU A 35 -0.51 -7.21 6.40
N ASP A 36 -1.42 -6.86 7.32
CA ASP A 36 -2.20 -7.85 8.05
C ASP A 36 -3.00 -8.76 7.10
N CYS A 37 -3.63 -8.17 6.08
CA CYS A 37 -4.36 -8.92 5.06
C CYS A 37 -3.46 -9.86 4.24
N LEU A 38 -2.28 -9.40 3.79
CA LEU A 38 -1.32 -10.22 3.04
C LEU A 38 -0.83 -11.42 3.87
N SER A 39 -0.44 -11.17 5.13
CA SER A 39 0.02 -12.21 6.06
C SER A 39 -1.08 -13.22 6.43
N ARG A 40 -2.35 -12.80 6.47
CA ARG A 40 -3.50 -13.70 6.64
C ARG A 40 -3.86 -14.44 5.35
N SER A 41 -3.46 -13.90 4.21
CA SER A 41 -3.71 -14.47 2.89
C SER A 41 -2.67 -15.50 2.45
N GLY A 42 -1.66 -15.78 3.29
CA GLY A 42 -0.61 -16.75 2.97
C GLY A 42 0.48 -16.20 2.04
N VAL A 43 0.70 -14.89 2.02
CA VAL A 43 1.93 -14.34 1.41
C VAL A 43 3.05 -14.45 2.45
N GLU A 44 4.14 -15.14 2.12
CA GLU A 44 5.22 -15.43 3.08
C GLU A 44 6.41 -14.49 2.94
N HIS A 45 6.67 -14.01 1.73
CA HIS A 45 7.81 -13.14 1.46
C HIS A 45 7.35 -11.68 1.31
N ILE A 46 7.21 -11.00 2.45
CA ILE A 46 6.80 -9.59 2.50
C ILE A 46 7.95 -8.77 3.06
N THR A 47 8.40 -7.76 2.32
CA THR A 47 9.34 -6.76 2.81
C THR A 47 8.57 -5.46 3.03
N ILE A 48 8.63 -4.91 4.24
CA ILE A 48 8.02 -3.60 4.56
C ILE A 48 9.09 -2.52 4.71
N VAL A 49 8.77 -1.32 4.24
CA VAL A 49 9.67 -0.16 4.32
C VAL A 49 8.92 1.03 4.90
N ASP A 50 9.41 1.58 6.00
CA ASP A 50 8.90 2.80 6.64
C ASP A 50 9.97 3.31 7.63
N PHE A 51 9.94 4.59 7.95
CA PHE A 51 10.91 5.22 8.87
C PHE A 51 10.26 5.85 10.10
N ASP A 52 8.93 5.97 10.10
CA ASP A 52 8.22 6.63 11.19
C ASP A 52 8.19 5.73 12.44
N ALA A 53 8.08 6.38 13.59
CA ALA A 53 7.60 5.75 14.82
C ALA A 53 6.08 5.90 14.95
N TYR A 54 5.45 5.04 15.74
CA TYR A 54 4.06 5.24 16.14
C TYR A 54 3.93 6.47 17.04
N ASP A 55 2.88 7.24 16.80
CA ASP A 55 2.51 8.43 17.57
C ASP A 55 1.05 8.34 17.99
N LYS A 56 0.68 8.98 19.10
CA LYS A 56 -0.71 8.99 19.61
C LYS A 56 -1.73 9.44 18.55
N SER A 57 -1.36 10.36 17.66
CA SER A 57 -2.21 10.79 16.53
C SER A 57 -2.49 9.71 15.49
N ASN A 58 -1.87 8.54 15.59
CA ASN A 58 -2.04 7.40 14.69
C ASN A 58 -3.18 6.47 15.12
N GLN A 59 -3.55 6.48 16.40
CA GLN A 59 -4.53 5.57 17.03
C GLN A 59 -5.92 5.60 16.39
N ASN A 60 -6.28 6.69 15.72
CA ASN A 60 -7.56 6.76 15.02
C ASN A 60 -7.65 5.89 13.74
N ARG A 61 -6.52 5.33 13.25
CA ARG A 61 -6.48 4.68 11.92
C ARG A 61 -5.36 3.67 11.68
N GLN A 62 -4.39 3.50 12.58
CA GLN A 62 -3.25 2.61 12.38
C GLN A 62 -3.30 1.49 13.41
N MET A 63 -3.34 0.25 12.94
CA MET A 63 -3.27 -0.92 13.81
C MET A 63 -1.99 -0.90 14.66
N TRP A 64 -2.06 -1.46 15.87
CA TRP A 64 -0.92 -1.62 16.80
C TRP A 64 -0.35 -0.34 17.42
N SER A 65 -0.84 0.84 17.04
CA SER A 65 -0.27 2.12 17.48
C SER A 65 -0.47 2.41 18.98
N GLU A 66 -1.51 1.89 19.60
CA GLU A 66 -1.77 2.00 21.05
C GLU A 66 -0.76 1.19 21.88
N LEU A 67 -0.29 0.06 21.34
CA LEU A 67 0.61 -0.85 22.05
C LEU A 67 2.08 -0.44 21.92
N HIS A 68 2.42 0.30 20.86
CA HIS A 68 3.79 0.57 20.45
C HIS A 68 4.08 2.07 20.27
N GLU A 69 3.38 2.94 20.98
CA GLU A 69 3.63 4.39 20.95
C GLU A 69 5.12 4.69 21.21
N GLY A 70 5.73 5.48 20.32
CA GLY A 70 7.16 5.82 20.34
C GLY A 70 8.09 4.78 19.67
N GLU A 71 7.62 3.57 19.36
CA GLU A 71 8.43 2.57 18.67
C GLU A 71 8.44 2.77 17.14
N VAL A 72 9.56 2.44 16.50
CA VAL A 72 9.67 2.39 15.03
C VAL A 72 8.64 1.40 14.47
N LYS A 73 7.81 1.85 13.53
CA LYS A 73 6.65 1.07 13.04
C LYS A 73 7.05 -0.29 12.49
N VAL A 74 8.09 -0.36 11.67
CA VAL A 74 8.51 -1.62 11.04
C VAL A 74 9.00 -2.63 12.08
N GLU A 75 9.74 -2.18 13.09
CA GLU A 75 10.23 -3.03 14.18
C GLU A 75 9.09 -3.54 15.07
N ALA A 76 8.14 -2.66 15.41
CA ALA A 76 6.95 -3.03 16.15
C ALA A 76 6.10 -4.08 15.40
N LEU A 77 5.91 -3.89 14.08
CA LEU A 77 5.16 -4.84 13.25
C LEU A 77 5.87 -6.19 13.10
N LYS A 78 7.21 -6.22 13.03
CA LYS A 78 7.99 -7.47 12.97
C LYS A 78 7.74 -8.39 14.16
N LYS A 79 7.39 -7.85 15.33
CA LYS A 79 6.98 -8.62 16.53
C LYS A 79 5.69 -9.41 16.31
N HIS A 80 4.76 -8.86 15.52
CA HIS A 80 3.45 -9.49 15.22
C HIS A 80 3.46 -10.34 13.95
N TYR A 81 4.35 -10.02 13.01
CA TYR A 81 4.48 -10.71 11.72
C TYR A 81 5.93 -11.20 11.53
N PRO A 82 6.37 -12.28 12.22
CA PRO A 82 7.79 -12.65 12.28
C PRO A 82 8.40 -13.09 10.94
N HIS A 83 7.58 -13.40 9.93
CA HIS A 83 8.01 -13.82 8.60
C HIS A 83 8.42 -12.66 7.67
N ILE A 84 8.11 -11.41 8.02
CA ILE A 84 8.34 -10.25 7.14
C ILE A 84 9.80 -9.80 7.19
N GLU A 85 10.35 -9.25 6.13
CA GLU A 85 11.58 -8.47 6.19
C GLU A 85 11.24 -6.99 6.45
N VAL A 86 12.13 -6.28 7.13
CA VAL A 86 11.93 -4.86 7.47
C VAL A 86 13.09 -4.02 6.97
N ILE A 87 12.78 -2.84 6.46
CA ILE A 87 13.76 -1.81 6.12
C ILE A 87 13.30 -0.52 6.80
N ASN A 88 14.05 -0.10 7.82
CA ASN A 88 13.85 1.20 8.45
C ASN A 88 14.50 2.30 7.60
N ALA A 89 13.75 2.84 6.63
CA ALA A 89 14.27 3.85 5.70
C ALA A 89 13.17 4.79 5.21
N LYS A 90 13.53 6.06 5.02
CA LYS A 90 12.65 7.06 4.43
C LYS A 90 12.61 6.84 2.91
N ILE A 91 11.40 6.66 2.38
CA ILE A 91 11.17 6.44 0.96
C ILE A 91 10.99 7.81 0.29
N ASP A 92 12.10 8.41 -0.13
CA ASP A 92 12.11 9.61 -0.97
C ASP A 92 12.44 9.28 -2.44
N GLU A 93 12.49 10.31 -3.30
CA GLU A 93 12.80 10.12 -4.73
C GLU A 93 14.17 9.47 -4.96
N GLN A 94 15.19 9.81 -4.17
CA GLN A 94 16.53 9.26 -4.32
C GLN A 94 16.56 7.78 -3.91
N TRP A 95 15.96 7.45 -2.76
CA TRP A 95 15.83 6.07 -2.30
C TRP A 95 15.16 5.20 -3.37
N VAL A 96 14.10 5.70 -4.01
CA VAL A 96 13.44 4.97 -5.10
C VAL A 96 14.38 4.76 -6.27
N TRP A 97 15.20 5.73 -6.67
CA TRP A 97 16.16 5.56 -7.77
C TRP A 97 17.32 4.62 -7.44
N ASP A 98 17.67 4.44 -6.17
CA ASP A 98 18.75 3.54 -5.75
C ASP A 98 18.27 2.12 -5.42
N PHE A 99 17.01 1.96 -5.05
CA PHE A 99 16.48 0.66 -4.61
C PHE A 99 16.28 -0.34 -5.77
N ASP A 100 16.67 -1.60 -5.58
CA ASP A 100 16.44 -2.67 -6.56
C ASP A 100 15.04 -3.28 -6.41
N PHE A 101 14.18 -3.01 -7.39
CA PHE A 101 12.82 -3.56 -7.45
C PHE A 101 12.74 -4.90 -8.20
N GLU A 102 13.84 -5.40 -8.76
CA GLU A 102 13.79 -6.58 -9.61
C GLU A 102 13.41 -7.87 -8.87
N PRO A 103 13.89 -8.13 -7.64
CA PRO A 103 13.53 -9.32 -6.87
C PRO A 103 12.04 -9.44 -6.56
N TYR A 104 11.29 -8.34 -6.57
CA TYR A 104 9.88 -8.32 -6.15
C TYR A 104 8.93 -8.61 -7.31
N ASN A 105 7.87 -9.38 -7.04
CA ASN A 105 6.82 -9.65 -8.03
C ASN A 105 5.77 -8.52 -8.08
N VAL A 106 5.52 -7.88 -6.94
CA VAL A 106 4.55 -6.79 -6.74
C VAL A 106 5.15 -5.73 -5.82
N VAL A 107 4.93 -4.46 -6.16
CA VAL A 107 5.30 -3.30 -5.35
C VAL A 107 4.02 -2.56 -4.96
N LEU A 108 3.80 -2.42 -3.67
CA LEU A 108 2.63 -1.80 -3.07
C LEU A 108 3.01 -0.45 -2.48
N ASP A 109 2.41 0.61 -3.01
CA ASP A 109 2.72 1.98 -2.64
C ASP A 109 1.61 2.59 -1.77
N ALA A 110 1.89 2.72 -0.48
CA ALA A 110 1.04 3.35 0.53
C ALA A 110 1.68 4.59 1.18
N ILE A 111 2.73 5.16 0.58
CA ILE A 111 3.37 6.40 1.04
C ILE A 111 2.53 7.64 0.69
N ASP A 112 2.90 8.81 1.21
CA ASP A 112 2.27 10.10 0.89
C ASP A 112 3.22 11.13 0.23
N ASP A 113 4.51 10.79 0.10
CA ASP A 113 5.47 11.64 -0.59
C ASP A 113 5.20 11.69 -2.11
N THR A 114 4.99 12.90 -2.62
CA THR A 114 4.65 13.11 -4.03
C THR A 114 5.80 12.71 -4.96
N LYS A 115 7.05 13.08 -4.63
CA LYS A 115 8.19 12.87 -5.54
C LYS A 115 8.56 11.39 -5.61
N ALA A 116 8.56 10.70 -4.48
CA ALA A 116 8.78 9.26 -4.42
C ALA A 116 7.72 8.48 -5.22
N LYS A 117 6.43 8.85 -5.14
CA LYS A 117 5.39 8.23 -5.99
C LYS A 117 5.62 8.43 -7.49
N LEU A 118 6.07 9.63 -7.89
CA LEU A 118 6.41 9.89 -9.29
C LEU A 118 7.59 9.01 -9.74
N ALA A 119 8.62 8.90 -8.91
CA ALA A 119 9.76 8.04 -9.16
C ALA A 119 9.35 6.55 -9.26
N LEU A 120 8.49 6.07 -8.36
CA LEU A 120 7.96 4.69 -8.39
C LEU A 120 7.20 4.42 -9.69
N ALA A 121 6.34 5.34 -10.12
CA ALA A 121 5.65 5.23 -11.39
C ALA A 121 6.63 5.18 -12.57
N GLN A 122 7.69 6.00 -12.58
CA GLN A 122 8.67 5.98 -13.67
C GLN A 122 9.54 4.71 -13.65
N LYS A 123 9.93 4.22 -12.47
CA LYS A 123 10.90 3.12 -12.31
C LYS A 123 10.27 1.73 -12.37
N CYS A 124 9.10 1.50 -11.76
CA CYS A 124 8.56 0.15 -11.55
C CYS A 124 7.06 -0.02 -11.88
N TYR A 125 6.46 0.83 -12.72
CA TYR A 125 5.00 0.81 -13.02
C TYR A 125 4.41 -0.57 -13.35
N LYS A 126 5.17 -1.48 -13.98
CA LYS A 126 4.69 -2.82 -14.35
C LYS A 126 4.34 -3.68 -13.12
N LYS A 127 5.02 -3.44 -12.00
CA LYS A 127 4.86 -4.16 -10.72
C LYS A 127 4.03 -3.36 -9.71
N LEU A 128 3.85 -2.06 -9.95
CA LEU A 128 3.28 -1.10 -9.03
C LEU A 128 1.75 -1.17 -8.91
N ILE A 129 1.28 -1.14 -7.66
CA ILE A 129 -0.10 -0.82 -7.26
C ILE A 129 0.00 0.31 -6.24
N SER A 130 -0.63 1.46 -6.51
CA SER A 130 -0.50 2.66 -5.67
C SER A 130 -1.82 3.04 -5.03
N SER A 131 -1.78 3.45 -3.76
CA SER A 131 -2.88 4.12 -3.08
C SER A 131 -2.72 5.63 -3.20
N PHE A 132 -3.82 6.30 -3.58
CA PHE A 132 -3.96 7.74 -3.49
C PHE A 132 -4.73 8.14 -2.23
N GLY A 133 -5.19 9.39 -2.14
CA GLY A 133 -5.67 9.94 -0.88
C GLY A 133 -6.80 9.09 -0.31
N SER A 134 -6.59 8.47 0.85
CA SER A 134 -7.63 7.77 1.63
C SER A 134 -8.20 8.64 2.75
N ALA A 135 -7.52 9.75 3.07
CA ALA A 135 -7.95 10.74 4.04
C ALA A 135 -9.15 11.58 3.54
N LYS A 136 -9.76 12.33 4.46
CA LYS A 136 -10.82 13.34 4.24
C LYS A 136 -12.12 12.77 3.67
N ARG A 137 -12.39 11.51 3.96
CA ARG A 137 -13.46 10.70 3.40
C ARG A 137 -14.12 9.89 4.50
N VAL A 138 -15.39 9.53 4.28
CA VAL A 138 -16.16 8.75 5.24
C VAL A 138 -16.86 7.54 4.64
N ASP A 139 -17.00 7.47 3.31
CA ASP A 139 -17.71 6.37 2.66
C ASP A 139 -16.72 5.34 2.09
N PRO A 140 -16.46 4.22 2.79
CA PRO A 140 -15.56 3.19 2.31
C PRO A 140 -16.10 2.45 1.07
N THR A 141 -17.41 2.53 0.78
CA THR A 141 -18.00 1.86 -0.39
C THR A 141 -17.64 2.55 -1.71
N LYS A 142 -17.10 3.78 -1.63
CA LYS A 142 -16.65 4.58 -2.78
C LYS A 142 -15.20 4.31 -3.19
N VAL A 143 -14.50 3.42 -2.47
CA VAL A 143 -13.16 2.96 -2.86
C VAL A 143 -13.24 2.22 -4.19
N HIS A 144 -12.35 2.59 -5.10
CA HIS A 144 -12.34 2.13 -6.48
C HIS A 144 -10.91 1.86 -6.95
N VAL A 145 -10.79 1.00 -7.95
CA VAL A 145 -9.52 0.60 -8.55
C VAL A 145 -9.61 0.75 -10.06
N ASP A 146 -8.72 1.53 -10.66
CA ASP A 146 -8.58 1.62 -12.12
C ASP A 146 -7.14 2.02 -12.49
N ASP A 147 -6.89 2.28 -13.77
CA ASP A 147 -5.63 2.86 -14.22
C ASP A 147 -5.46 4.30 -13.72
N ILE A 148 -4.20 4.69 -13.50
CA ILE A 148 -3.80 6.00 -13.01
C ILE A 148 -4.53 7.16 -13.70
N TRP A 149 -4.77 7.11 -15.01
CA TRP A 149 -5.31 8.25 -15.77
C TRP A 149 -6.80 8.49 -15.54
N LYS A 150 -7.52 7.48 -15.02
CA LYS A 150 -8.95 7.58 -14.69
C LYS A 150 -9.22 7.87 -13.21
N SER A 151 -8.18 7.85 -12.38
CA SER A 151 -8.31 8.22 -10.97
C SER A 151 -8.86 9.65 -10.82
N HIS A 152 -9.72 9.86 -9.82
CA HIS A 152 -10.34 11.17 -9.52
C HIS A 152 -10.75 11.25 -8.03
N GLY A 153 -11.54 12.25 -7.64
CA GLY A 153 -12.05 12.41 -6.28
C GLY A 153 -11.13 13.20 -5.34
N ASP A 154 -9.81 13.21 -5.55
CA ASP A 154 -8.88 14.03 -4.75
C ASP A 154 -7.81 14.81 -5.53
N ARG A 155 -7.31 15.85 -4.85
CA ARG A 155 -6.26 16.75 -5.34
C ARG A 155 -4.88 16.09 -5.36
N PHE A 156 -4.62 15.12 -4.48
CA PHE A 156 -3.32 14.48 -4.40
C PHE A 156 -3.05 13.61 -5.64
N GLY A 157 -3.98 12.73 -5.99
CA GLY A 157 -3.94 11.98 -7.24
C GLY A 157 -3.96 12.89 -8.48
N SER A 158 -4.72 14.00 -8.42
CA SER A 158 -4.73 14.99 -9.52
C SER A 158 -3.35 15.63 -9.73
N LYS A 159 -2.64 15.96 -8.66
CA LYS A 159 -1.26 16.46 -8.71
C LYS A 159 -0.30 15.40 -9.27
N ILE A 160 -0.41 14.14 -8.84
CA ILE A 160 0.41 13.04 -9.38
C ILE A 160 0.20 12.89 -10.88
N ARG A 161 -1.05 12.85 -11.37
CA ARG A 161 -1.36 12.76 -12.80
C ARG A 161 -0.79 13.94 -13.59
N TYR A 162 -0.93 15.16 -13.07
CA TYR A 162 -0.40 16.37 -13.69
C TYR A 162 1.12 16.30 -13.85
N GLU A 163 1.84 15.97 -12.77
CA GLU A 163 3.31 15.89 -12.80
C GLU A 163 3.81 14.74 -13.69
N LEU A 164 3.16 13.57 -13.68
CA LEU A 164 3.49 12.47 -14.60
C LEU A 164 3.31 12.90 -16.07
N LYS A 165 2.21 13.61 -16.38
CA LYS A 165 1.99 14.15 -17.73
C LYS A 165 3.07 15.14 -18.14
N LYS A 166 3.46 16.04 -17.23
CA LYS A 166 4.56 17.00 -17.43
C LYS A 166 5.90 16.30 -17.67
N ARG A 167 6.16 15.18 -16.99
CA ARG A 167 7.34 14.31 -17.19
C ARG A 167 7.24 13.40 -18.43
N GLY A 168 6.20 13.55 -19.26
CA GLY A 168 6.01 12.74 -20.47
C GLY A 168 5.65 11.28 -20.23
N PHE A 169 5.30 10.89 -18.99
CA PHE A 169 4.92 9.53 -18.66
C PHE A 169 3.51 9.23 -19.22
N LYS A 170 3.39 8.14 -19.99
CA LYS A 170 2.14 7.73 -20.67
C LYS A 170 1.68 6.31 -20.31
N LYS A 171 2.44 5.58 -19.50
CA LYS A 171 2.13 4.19 -19.16
C LYS A 171 0.96 4.12 -18.18
N LYS A 172 0.32 2.95 -18.10
CA LYS A 172 -0.76 2.66 -17.17
C LYS A 172 -0.23 1.81 -16.03
N TYR A 173 -0.65 2.11 -14.82
CA TYR A 173 -0.49 1.26 -13.64
C TYR A 173 -1.74 1.38 -12.77
N ARG A 174 -1.91 0.41 -11.88
CA ARG A 174 -3.12 0.28 -11.08
C ARG A 174 -3.08 1.24 -9.89
N VAL A 175 -4.18 1.96 -9.67
CA VAL A 175 -4.33 2.93 -8.59
C VAL A 175 -5.62 2.68 -7.85
N ILE A 176 -5.53 2.73 -6.52
CA ILE A 176 -6.64 2.68 -5.58
C ILE A 176 -6.93 4.11 -5.17
N PHE A 177 -8.16 4.54 -5.38
CA PHE A 177 -8.63 5.88 -5.04
C PHE A 177 -10.07 5.79 -4.55
N SER A 178 -10.66 6.90 -4.14
CA SER A 178 -12.09 6.95 -3.85
C SER A 178 -12.77 7.96 -4.74
N THR A 179 -13.92 7.57 -5.27
CA THR A 179 -14.81 8.42 -6.07
C THR A 179 -15.49 9.49 -5.21
N GLU A 180 -15.47 9.35 -3.88
CA GLU A 180 -15.90 10.38 -2.94
C GLU A 180 -14.95 11.60 -3.01
N HIS A 181 -15.52 12.78 -3.17
CA HIS A 181 -14.79 14.03 -3.02
C HIS A 181 -14.41 14.27 -1.56
N ALA A 182 -13.23 14.86 -1.33
CA ALA A 182 -12.80 15.21 0.02
C ALA A 182 -13.83 16.11 0.74
N LYS A 183 -14.30 15.70 1.91
CA LYS A 183 -15.34 16.40 2.68
C LYS A 183 -14.85 17.64 3.42
N VAL A 184 -13.57 17.66 3.80
CA VAL A 184 -12.98 18.71 4.65
C VAL A 184 -11.67 19.24 4.07
N LYS A 185 -11.29 20.46 4.46
CA LYS A 185 -10.01 21.06 4.06
C LYS A 185 -8.87 20.57 4.94
N GLU A 186 -9.15 20.36 6.22
CA GLU A 186 -8.23 19.93 7.26
C GLU A 186 -7.81 18.46 7.06
N LYS A 187 -6.75 18.03 7.75
CA LYS A 187 -6.35 16.62 7.76
C LYS A 187 -7.31 15.85 8.69
N GLY A 188 -8.24 15.11 8.11
CA GLY A 188 -9.10 14.15 8.81
C GLY A 188 -8.97 12.76 8.20
N SER A 189 -9.20 11.72 8.99
CA SER A 189 -9.14 10.33 8.53
C SER A 189 -10.12 9.47 9.31
N PHE A 190 -10.63 8.45 8.64
CA PHE A 190 -11.55 7.48 9.21
C PHE A 190 -11.00 6.08 8.94
N SER A 191 -10.79 5.29 9.99
CA SER A 191 -10.17 3.96 9.90
C SER A 191 -10.90 3.04 8.92
N ALA A 192 -12.23 3.10 8.82
CA ALA A 192 -12.97 2.27 7.87
C ALA A 192 -12.55 2.56 6.42
N VAL A 193 -12.27 3.82 6.07
CA VAL A 193 -11.81 4.18 4.72
C VAL A 193 -10.36 3.78 4.52
N THR A 194 -9.44 4.17 5.42
CA THR A 194 -8.01 3.86 5.24
C THR A 194 -7.74 2.35 5.27
N GLY A 195 -8.43 1.63 6.15
CA GLY A 195 -8.42 0.17 6.21
C GLY A 195 -8.97 -0.47 4.94
N THR A 196 -10.09 0.03 4.39
CA THR A 196 -10.63 -0.48 3.11
C THR A 196 -9.64 -0.28 1.96
N PHE A 197 -8.94 0.86 1.88
CA PHE A 197 -7.86 1.04 0.92
C PHE A 197 -6.76 -0.03 1.06
N GLY A 198 -6.38 -0.37 2.30
CA GLY A 198 -5.40 -1.43 2.57
C GLY A 198 -5.90 -2.83 2.17
N LEU A 199 -7.15 -3.15 2.49
CA LEU A 199 -7.77 -4.43 2.09
C LEU A 199 -7.90 -4.55 0.56
N VAL A 200 -8.29 -3.48 -0.12
CA VAL A 200 -8.34 -3.43 -1.58
C VAL A 200 -6.94 -3.56 -2.18
N MET A 201 -5.91 -2.96 -1.57
CA MET A 201 -4.52 -3.10 -2.00
C MET A 201 -4.04 -4.55 -1.93
N CYS A 202 -4.31 -5.22 -0.81
CA CYS A 202 -4.07 -6.65 -0.63
C CYS A 202 -4.79 -7.48 -1.72
N ALA A 203 -6.08 -7.22 -1.95
CA ALA A 203 -6.85 -7.93 -2.98
C ALA A 203 -6.27 -7.74 -4.40
N GLU A 204 -5.83 -6.54 -4.74
CA GLU A 204 -5.19 -6.27 -6.03
C GLU A 204 -3.80 -6.90 -6.17
N ALA A 205 -3.05 -7.00 -5.07
CA ALA A 205 -1.78 -7.72 -5.04
C ALA A 205 -1.99 -9.21 -5.29
N VAL A 206 -2.94 -9.82 -4.57
CA VAL A 206 -3.32 -11.23 -4.70
C VAL A 206 -3.75 -11.53 -6.14
N LYS A 207 -4.68 -10.72 -6.71
CA LYS A 207 -5.10 -10.86 -8.12
C LYS A 207 -3.90 -10.82 -9.07
N LYS A 208 -2.97 -9.90 -8.87
CA LYS A 208 -1.78 -9.74 -9.71
C LYS A 208 -0.80 -10.91 -9.59
N ILE A 209 -0.71 -11.55 -8.43
CA ILE A 209 0.14 -12.72 -8.18
C ILE A 209 -0.46 -13.96 -8.85
N VAL A 210 -1.75 -14.22 -8.64
CA VAL A 210 -2.40 -15.44 -9.15
C VAL A 210 -2.66 -15.42 -10.65
N SER A 211 -2.81 -14.22 -11.26
CA SER A 211 -3.04 -14.08 -12.71
C SER A 211 -1.77 -14.22 -13.57
N LYS A 212 -0.60 -14.42 -12.94
CA LYS A 212 0.66 -14.74 -13.63
C LYS A 212 0.85 -16.26 -13.68
#